data_AF-A0A9X7Z409-F1
#
_entry.id   AF-A0A9X7Z409-F1
#
_cell.length_a   1.000
_cell.length_b   1.000
_cell.length_c   1.000
_cell.angle_alpha   90.00
_cell.angle_beta   90.00
_cell.angle_gamma   90.00
#
_symmetry.space_group_name_H-M   'P 1'
#
loop_
_entity.id
_entity.type
_entity.pdbx_description
1 polymer ?
#
loop_
_entity_poly.entity_id
_entity_poly.type
_entity_poly.pdbx_seq_one_letter_code
_entity_poly.pdbx_strand_id
1 'polypeptide(L)'
;MYEADRIVTLFEDVLSKRRHAFPPYFFTGRNGKFAAKVIIRHLIEGKLQWSREEICTKLSRTVLEHYRLSGMVKLYFHGSAFEVLDNAYPNEFMPWELIHGRKHLFTGDDGRQMAQLAISWMIVDKWKGCAPNCTELTTAVFEEYSLGFVLRKFYDGSPWKALQDTGYLQLMPWETKKAPRGFWHGQQGRSNANVATKWLIEEKLQIPLQDVPKTISYRHFQMYGLGNMLKVVFRGSPYEAVEAVYPNTFHPWEFSCVGNGFWQGEAGAVHAKEAIRWLIFDVLHLEREEIPSRLHIETFRSYGLGGMLSIRFQNNISKALNFAFPGQFMTMESLQAKNTVQPPTPAPP
;
A
#
# COMPACT_ATOMS: atom_id res chain seq x y z
N MET A 1 31.86 -7.27 -48.38
CA MET A 1 32.38 -8.37 -47.55
C MET A 1 33.77 -8.08 -46.93
N TYR A 2 34.55 -7.10 -47.41
CA TYR A 2 35.99 -6.97 -47.06
C TYR A 2 36.36 -6.07 -45.86
N GLU A 3 35.45 -5.23 -45.34
CA GLU A 3 35.84 -4.17 -44.40
C GLU A 3 35.70 -4.59 -42.93
N ALA A 4 34.65 -5.34 -42.58
CA ALA A 4 34.43 -5.83 -41.22
C ALA A 4 35.50 -6.84 -40.79
N ASP A 5 35.87 -7.79 -41.64
CA ASP A 5 36.89 -8.79 -41.33
C ASP A 5 38.26 -8.15 -41.08
N ARG A 6 38.60 -7.07 -41.82
CA ARG A 6 39.83 -6.31 -41.59
C ARG A 6 39.81 -5.58 -40.25
N ILE A 7 38.67 -5.01 -39.87
CA ILE A 7 38.48 -4.36 -38.57
C ILE A 7 38.62 -5.38 -37.43
N VAL A 8 37.99 -6.55 -37.56
CA VAL A 8 38.09 -7.65 -36.58
C VAL A 8 39.53 -8.15 -36.48
N THR A 9 40.20 -8.40 -37.61
CA THR A 9 41.62 -8.83 -37.62
C THR A 9 42.51 -7.82 -36.91
N LEU A 10 42.32 -6.53 -37.18
CA LEU A 10 43.08 -5.47 -36.53
C LEU A 10 42.82 -5.41 -35.02
N PHE A 11 41.57 -5.62 -34.59
CA PHE A 11 41.24 -5.70 -33.17
C PHE A 11 41.92 -6.89 -32.50
N GLU A 12 41.92 -8.07 -33.13
CA GLU A 12 42.61 -9.27 -32.62
C GLU A 12 44.13 -9.07 -32.54
N ASP A 13 44.74 -8.37 -33.50
CA ASP A 13 46.17 -8.04 -33.46
C ASP A 13 46.51 -7.09 -32.29
N VAL A 14 45.64 -6.11 -32.01
CA VAL A 14 45.80 -5.21 -30.86
C VAL A 14 45.60 -5.98 -29.56
N LEU A 15 44.59 -6.87 -29.48
CA LEU A 15 44.29 -7.66 -28.29
C LEU A 15 45.42 -8.65 -27.97
N SER A 16 45.96 -9.33 -28.99
CA SER A 16 47.07 -10.29 -28.89
C SER A 16 48.46 -9.65 -28.76
N LYS A 17 48.54 -8.32 -28.72
CA LYS A 17 49.77 -7.52 -28.66
C LYS A 17 50.71 -7.67 -29.87
N ARG A 18 50.24 -8.26 -30.97
CA ARG A 18 50.93 -8.20 -32.28
C ARG A 18 51.03 -6.76 -32.79
N ARG A 19 50.08 -5.92 -32.36
CA ARG A 19 50.10 -4.47 -32.55
C ARG A 19 49.94 -3.74 -31.22
N HIS A 20 50.72 -2.68 -31.01
CA HIS A 20 50.69 -1.94 -29.75
C HIS A 20 49.40 -1.12 -29.54
N ALA A 21 48.83 -0.53 -30.59
CA ALA A 21 47.61 0.28 -30.54
C ALA A 21 46.88 0.31 -31.90
N PHE A 22 45.64 0.77 -31.91
CA PHE A 22 44.92 1.07 -33.15
C PHE A 22 45.62 2.19 -33.94
N PRO A 23 45.48 2.23 -35.28
CA PRO A 23 45.98 3.33 -36.09
C PRO A 23 45.46 4.70 -35.59
N PRO A 24 46.25 5.78 -35.76
CA PRO A 24 45.77 7.13 -35.48
C PRO A 24 44.45 7.41 -36.21
N TYR A 25 43.53 8.09 -35.52
CA TYR A 25 42.21 8.47 -36.05
C TYR A 25 41.29 7.31 -36.47
N PHE A 26 41.62 6.06 -36.13
CA PHE A 26 40.84 4.89 -36.53
C PHE A 26 39.36 4.95 -36.12
N PHE A 27 39.06 5.54 -34.97
CA PHE A 27 37.69 5.69 -34.46
C PHE A 27 37.05 7.06 -34.79
N THR A 28 37.65 7.85 -35.67
CA THR A 28 37.09 9.15 -36.07
C THR A 28 35.98 9.03 -37.13
N GLY A 29 35.02 9.94 -37.06
CA GLY A 29 33.97 10.08 -38.07
C GLY A 29 33.05 8.87 -38.19
N ARG A 30 32.33 8.78 -39.32
CA ARG A 30 31.33 7.71 -39.56
C ARG A 30 32.00 6.34 -39.66
N ASN A 31 33.14 6.25 -40.34
CA ASN A 31 33.88 4.99 -40.50
C ASN A 31 34.41 4.49 -39.15
N GLY A 32 34.85 5.40 -38.28
CA GLY A 32 35.26 5.06 -36.93
C GLY A 32 34.11 4.56 -36.04
N LYS A 33 32.93 5.18 -36.13
CA LYS A 33 31.72 4.67 -35.46
C LYS A 33 31.32 3.28 -35.98
N PHE A 34 31.44 3.05 -37.29
CA PHE A 34 31.22 1.73 -37.89
C PHE A 34 32.24 0.70 -37.38
N ALA A 35 33.53 1.06 -37.32
CA ALA A 35 34.56 0.18 -36.79
C ALA A 35 34.34 -0.16 -35.30
N ALA A 36 33.99 0.83 -34.49
CA ALA A 36 33.61 0.62 -33.09
C ALA A 36 32.43 -0.35 -32.96
N LYS A 37 31.38 -0.18 -33.78
CA LYS A 37 30.23 -1.10 -33.83
C LYS A 37 30.66 -2.53 -34.15
N VAL A 38 31.47 -2.73 -35.19
CA VAL A 38 31.96 -4.07 -35.60
C VAL A 38 32.75 -4.72 -34.46
N ILE A 39 33.66 -3.97 -33.83
CA ILE A 39 34.49 -4.48 -32.73
C ILE A 39 33.65 -4.87 -31.52
N ILE A 40 32.69 -4.04 -31.13
CA ILE A 40 31.85 -4.31 -29.96
C ILE A 40 30.94 -5.51 -30.19
N ARG A 41 30.37 -5.67 -31.39
CA ARG A 41 29.59 -6.86 -31.74
C ARG A 41 30.44 -8.11 -31.74
N HIS A 42 31.63 -8.08 -32.34
CA HIS A 42 32.57 -9.21 -32.29
C HIS A 42 32.99 -9.58 -30.86
N LEU A 43 33.23 -8.58 -30.02
CA LEU A 43 33.56 -8.77 -28.61
C LEU A 43 32.40 -9.44 -27.86
N ILE A 44 31.17 -8.93 -27.99
CA ILE A 44 29.99 -9.42 -27.26
C ILE A 44 29.50 -10.76 -27.81
N GLU A 45 29.29 -10.87 -29.12
CA GLU A 45 28.66 -12.02 -29.78
C GLU A 45 29.66 -13.17 -29.99
N GLY A 46 30.92 -12.84 -30.31
CA GLY A 46 31.95 -13.82 -30.65
C GLY A 46 32.77 -14.26 -29.44
N LYS A 47 33.38 -13.32 -28.72
CA LYS A 47 34.32 -13.63 -27.63
C LYS A 47 33.65 -13.88 -26.29
N LEU A 48 32.75 -12.99 -25.89
CA LEU A 48 32.11 -13.02 -24.58
C LEU A 48 30.86 -13.89 -24.56
N GLN A 49 30.18 -13.98 -25.70
CA GLN A 49 28.93 -14.71 -25.91
C GLN A 49 27.87 -14.34 -24.86
N TRP A 50 27.77 -13.04 -24.54
CA TRP A 50 26.88 -12.57 -23.49
C TRP A 50 25.42 -12.51 -23.93
N SER A 51 24.52 -12.89 -23.02
CA SER A 51 23.08 -12.61 -23.14
C SER A 51 22.79 -11.11 -22.97
N ARG A 52 21.56 -10.68 -23.31
CA ARG A 52 21.11 -9.29 -23.09
C ARG A 52 21.26 -8.87 -21.62
N GLU A 53 20.89 -9.73 -20.69
CA GLU A 53 20.98 -9.51 -19.25
C GLU A 53 22.45 -9.40 -18.80
N GLU A 54 23.33 -10.23 -19.37
CA GLU A 54 24.76 -10.16 -19.10
C GLU A 54 25.38 -8.88 -19.63
N ILE A 55 24.95 -8.36 -20.78
CA ILE A 55 25.37 -7.05 -21.28
C ILE A 55 24.98 -5.96 -20.28
N CYS A 56 23.72 -5.89 -19.84
CA CYS A 56 23.24 -4.88 -18.91
C CYS A 56 23.96 -4.91 -17.54
N THR A 57 24.36 -6.10 -17.09
CA THR A 57 24.96 -6.30 -15.76
C THR A 57 26.47 -6.26 -15.77
N LYS A 58 27.16 -6.76 -16.80
CA LYS A 58 28.63 -6.94 -16.85
C LYS A 58 29.33 -5.86 -17.65
N LEU A 59 28.70 -5.29 -18.68
CA LEU A 59 29.35 -4.27 -19.51
C LEU A 59 29.69 -3.04 -18.67
N SER A 60 30.96 -2.65 -18.72
CA SER A 60 31.49 -1.51 -17.98
C SER A 60 32.71 -0.94 -18.69
N ARG A 61 33.09 0.29 -18.29
CA ARG A 61 34.34 0.90 -18.79
C ARG A 61 35.54 0.01 -18.49
N THR A 62 35.61 -0.58 -17.30
CA THR A 62 36.70 -1.47 -16.89
C THR A 62 36.80 -2.70 -17.80
N VAL A 63 35.67 -3.31 -18.19
CA VAL A 63 35.65 -4.41 -19.16
C VAL A 63 36.21 -3.93 -20.51
N LEU A 64 35.72 -2.80 -21.02
CA LEU A 64 36.21 -2.25 -22.29
C LEU A 64 37.71 -1.91 -22.24
N GLU A 65 38.21 -1.41 -21.10
CA GLU A 65 39.63 -1.16 -20.88
C GLU A 65 40.46 -2.46 -20.86
N HIS A 66 39.93 -3.54 -20.27
CA HIS A 66 40.57 -4.86 -20.28
C HIS A 66 40.77 -5.40 -21.70
N TYR A 67 39.80 -5.15 -22.58
CA TYR A 67 39.88 -5.49 -24.01
C TYR A 67 40.61 -4.43 -24.86
N ARG A 68 41.41 -3.56 -24.22
CA ARG A 68 42.23 -2.52 -24.85
C ARG A 68 41.44 -1.48 -25.66
N LEU A 69 40.17 -1.26 -25.33
CA LEU A 69 39.29 -0.26 -25.96
C LEU A 69 39.24 1.07 -25.19
N SER A 70 40.11 1.28 -24.21
CA SER A 70 40.13 2.48 -23.36
C SER A 70 40.19 3.78 -24.16
N GLY A 71 41.02 3.83 -25.20
CA GLY A 71 41.17 4.99 -26.08
C GLY A 71 39.90 5.27 -26.88
N MET A 72 39.23 4.22 -27.37
CA MET A 72 37.95 4.34 -28.07
C MET A 72 36.90 4.98 -27.14
N VAL A 73 36.75 4.42 -25.94
CA VAL A 73 35.76 4.88 -24.96
C VAL A 73 36.00 6.33 -24.54
N LYS A 74 37.24 6.68 -24.17
CA LYS A 74 37.58 8.01 -23.63
C LYS A 74 37.52 9.11 -24.68
N LEU A 75 38.07 8.86 -25.87
CA LEU A 75 38.25 9.91 -26.88
C LEU A 75 37.04 10.09 -27.80
N TYR A 76 36.21 9.06 -27.99
CA TYR A 76 35.18 9.05 -29.02
C TYR A 76 33.76 8.84 -28.51
N PHE A 77 33.62 8.32 -27.29
CA PHE A 77 32.34 8.06 -26.65
C PHE A 77 32.25 8.72 -25.29
N HIS A 78 32.97 9.84 -25.10
CA HIS A 78 32.92 10.69 -23.89
C HIS A 78 33.13 9.94 -22.56
N GLY A 79 33.84 8.81 -22.59
CA GLY A 79 33.98 7.96 -21.41
C GLY A 79 32.72 7.19 -21.02
N SER A 80 31.72 7.09 -21.90
CA SER A 80 30.43 6.41 -21.70
C SER A 80 30.44 5.01 -22.31
N ALA A 81 30.27 3.99 -21.46
CA ALA A 81 30.08 2.62 -21.92
C ALA A 81 28.72 2.43 -22.63
N PHE A 82 27.72 3.26 -22.27
CA PHE A 82 26.41 3.22 -22.91
C PHE A 82 26.47 3.73 -24.35
N GLU A 83 27.14 4.86 -24.63
CA GLU A 83 27.24 5.36 -26.00
C GLU A 83 27.94 4.39 -26.95
N VAL A 84 28.91 3.64 -26.42
CA VAL A 84 29.58 2.55 -27.15
C VAL A 84 28.59 1.43 -27.49
N LEU A 85 27.74 1.06 -26.52
CA LEU A 85 26.73 0.02 -26.70
C LEU A 85 25.63 0.47 -27.66
N ASP A 86 25.09 1.68 -27.49
CA ASP A 86 24.05 2.26 -28.34
C ASP A 86 24.53 2.43 -29.79
N ASN A 87 25.81 2.76 -30.01
CA ASN A 87 26.39 2.75 -31.34
C ASN A 87 26.42 1.34 -31.98
N ALA A 88 26.61 0.29 -31.18
CA ALA A 88 26.64 -1.09 -31.66
C ALA A 88 25.24 -1.71 -31.88
N TYR A 89 24.31 -1.37 -30.98
CA TYR A 89 22.94 -1.86 -30.89
C TYR A 89 21.95 -0.68 -30.74
N PRO A 90 21.75 0.13 -31.79
CA PRO A 90 20.96 1.36 -31.69
C PRO A 90 19.52 1.08 -31.27
N ASN A 91 19.06 1.77 -30.23
CA ASN A 91 17.72 1.66 -29.66
C ASN A 91 17.35 0.29 -29.04
N GLU A 92 18.31 -0.63 -28.86
CA GLU A 92 18.04 -1.94 -28.23
C GLU A 92 18.15 -1.90 -26.69
N PHE A 93 18.89 -0.92 -26.17
CA PHE A 93 19.15 -0.72 -24.75
C PHE A 93 18.85 0.72 -24.35
N MET A 94 18.27 0.89 -23.18
CA MET A 94 18.09 2.19 -22.56
C MET A 94 19.29 2.53 -21.65
N PRO A 95 19.63 3.82 -21.50
CA PRO A 95 20.81 4.23 -20.74
C PRO A 95 20.77 3.80 -19.27
N TRP A 96 19.58 3.69 -18.68
CA TRP A 96 19.37 3.24 -17.30
C TRP A 96 19.44 1.71 -17.11
N GLU A 97 19.42 0.91 -18.18
CA GLU A 97 19.54 -0.55 -18.08
C GLU A 97 20.96 -1.00 -17.71
N LEU A 98 21.98 -0.20 -18.03
CA LEU A 98 23.36 -0.52 -17.70
C LEU A 98 23.64 -0.18 -16.24
N ILE A 99 23.90 -1.21 -15.43
CA ILE A 99 24.19 -1.05 -14.00
C ILE A 99 25.42 -0.16 -13.79
N HIS A 100 26.44 -0.33 -14.65
CA HIS A 100 27.67 0.43 -14.60
C HIS A 100 27.52 1.78 -15.31
N GLY A 101 27.64 2.86 -14.55
CA GLY A 101 27.57 4.22 -15.06
C GLY A 101 26.27 4.93 -14.69
N ARG A 102 25.15 4.25 -14.49
CA ARG A 102 23.83 4.89 -14.30
C ARG A 102 23.73 6.06 -13.31
N LYS A 103 24.58 6.11 -12.27
CA LYS A 103 24.55 7.18 -11.26
C LYS A 103 24.69 8.58 -11.88
N HIS A 104 25.51 8.75 -12.92
CA HIS A 104 25.71 10.06 -13.54
C HIS A 104 24.51 10.50 -14.40
N LEU A 105 23.77 9.55 -14.98
CA LEU A 105 22.55 9.85 -15.76
C LEU A 105 21.47 10.55 -14.92
N PHE A 106 21.47 10.25 -13.63
CA PHE A 106 20.52 10.80 -12.66
C PHE A 106 21.11 11.97 -11.87
N THR A 107 22.20 12.59 -12.34
CA THR A 107 22.82 13.77 -11.72
C THR A 107 22.83 14.93 -12.72
N GLY A 108 22.68 16.16 -12.23
CA GLY A 108 22.52 17.36 -13.08
C GLY A 108 21.06 17.75 -13.27
N ASP A 109 20.84 18.79 -14.07
CA ASP A 109 19.54 19.44 -14.26
C ASP A 109 18.51 18.50 -14.93
N ASP A 110 18.97 17.63 -15.83
CA ASP A 110 18.12 16.67 -16.56
C ASP A 110 17.85 15.37 -15.79
N GLY A 111 18.46 15.20 -14.60
CA GLY A 111 18.42 13.95 -13.85
C GLY A 111 16.99 13.53 -13.45
N ARG A 112 16.10 14.50 -13.19
CA ARG A 112 14.68 14.25 -12.89
C ARG A 112 13.92 13.77 -14.13
N GLN A 113 14.18 14.34 -15.31
CA GLN A 113 13.54 13.91 -16.55
C GLN A 113 13.98 12.48 -16.91
N MET A 114 15.27 12.16 -16.75
CA MET A 114 15.78 10.80 -16.95
C MET A 114 15.16 9.80 -15.96
N ALA A 115 14.93 10.23 -14.71
CA ALA A 115 14.21 9.43 -13.72
C ALA A 115 12.78 9.11 -14.18
N GLN A 116 12.03 10.10 -14.65
CA GLN A 116 10.66 9.92 -15.15
C GLN A 116 10.64 8.95 -16.35
N LEU A 117 11.52 9.12 -17.33
CA LEU A 117 11.60 8.23 -18.49
C LEU A 117 11.94 6.78 -18.09
N ALA A 118 12.89 6.60 -17.17
CA ALA A 118 13.25 5.27 -16.67
C ALA A 118 12.09 4.56 -15.96
N ILE A 119 11.33 5.31 -15.15
CA ILE A 119 10.16 4.79 -14.45
C ILE A 119 9.04 4.46 -15.44
N SER A 120 8.76 5.35 -16.39
CA SER A 120 7.78 5.10 -17.45
C SER A 120 8.13 3.87 -18.28
N TRP A 121 9.40 3.69 -18.64
CA TRP A 121 9.87 2.48 -19.32
C TRP A 121 9.65 1.23 -18.48
N MET A 122 9.99 1.26 -17.19
CA MET A 122 9.78 0.12 -16.27
C MET A 122 8.31 -0.28 -16.22
N ILE A 123 7.40 0.69 -16.19
CA ILE A 123 5.95 0.47 -16.15
C ILE A 123 5.43 -0.09 -17.48
N VAL A 124 5.81 0.51 -18.62
CA VAL A 124 5.24 0.19 -19.94
C VAL A 124 5.81 -1.10 -20.52
N ASP A 125 7.14 -1.21 -20.56
CA ASP A 125 7.85 -2.24 -21.33
C ASP A 125 7.98 -3.53 -20.53
N LYS A 126 8.27 -3.41 -19.24
CA LYS A 126 8.59 -4.55 -18.38
C LYS A 126 7.42 -4.97 -17.51
N TRP A 127 6.61 -4.02 -17.07
CA TRP A 127 5.42 -4.29 -16.25
C TRP A 127 4.12 -4.18 -17.06
N LYS A 128 4.12 -4.78 -18.27
CA LYS A 128 3.01 -4.92 -19.22
C LYS A 128 1.63 -4.52 -18.65
N GLY A 129 1.31 -3.23 -18.76
CA GLY A 129 -0.01 -2.63 -18.58
C GLY A 129 -0.89 -3.25 -17.49
N CYS A 130 -0.94 -2.60 -16.31
CA CYS A 130 -2.10 -2.57 -15.42
C CYS A 130 -3.03 -3.82 -15.46
N ALA A 131 -2.73 -4.83 -14.64
CA ALA A 131 -3.78 -5.63 -14.02
C ALA A 131 -4.20 -4.92 -12.72
N PRO A 132 -5.48 -4.93 -12.33
CA PRO A 132 -6.12 -3.99 -11.37
C PRO A 132 -5.63 -4.03 -9.90
N ASN A 133 -4.49 -4.69 -9.63
CA ASN A 133 -3.87 -4.76 -8.31
C ASN A 133 -2.39 -4.40 -8.39
N CYS A 134 -2.09 -3.09 -8.32
CA CYS A 134 -0.73 -2.57 -8.15
C CYS A 134 -0.17 -2.74 -6.72
N THR A 135 -0.74 -3.66 -5.93
CA THR A 135 -0.25 -4.01 -4.59
C THR A 135 1.15 -4.63 -4.62
N GLU A 136 1.61 -5.09 -5.78
CA GLU A 136 2.94 -5.63 -6.03
C GLU A 136 4.00 -4.56 -6.32
N LEU A 137 3.63 -3.31 -6.63
CA LEU A 137 4.63 -2.24 -6.78
C LEU A 137 5.22 -1.89 -5.43
N THR A 138 6.40 -2.44 -5.19
CA THR A 138 7.16 -2.19 -3.98
C THR A 138 8.50 -1.59 -4.34
N THR A 139 9.21 -1.09 -3.33
CA THR A 139 10.60 -0.68 -3.49
C THR A 139 11.47 -1.80 -4.08
N ALA A 140 11.14 -3.07 -3.82
CA ALA A 140 11.88 -4.22 -4.36
C ALA A 140 11.81 -4.31 -5.89
N VAL A 141 10.66 -3.97 -6.49
CA VAL A 141 10.51 -3.92 -7.95
C VAL A 141 11.49 -2.89 -8.54
N PHE A 142 11.58 -1.71 -7.93
CA PHE A 142 12.55 -0.70 -8.38
C PHE A 142 14.01 -1.16 -8.19
N GLU A 143 14.32 -1.95 -7.15
CA GLU A 143 15.67 -2.51 -6.98
C GLU A 143 15.99 -3.57 -8.04
N GLU A 144 15.03 -4.43 -8.41
CA GLU A 144 15.16 -5.43 -9.49
C GLU A 144 15.49 -4.76 -10.82
N TYR A 145 14.77 -3.69 -11.17
CA TYR A 145 15.04 -2.87 -12.35
C TYR A 145 16.17 -1.86 -12.14
N SER A 146 16.94 -1.96 -11.05
CA SER A 146 18.11 -1.12 -10.81
C SER A 146 17.82 0.38 -10.66
N LEU A 147 16.54 0.75 -10.44
CA LEU A 147 16.02 2.09 -10.21
C LEU A 147 15.87 2.45 -8.72
N GLY A 148 16.30 1.60 -7.78
CA GLY A 148 16.20 1.88 -6.35
C GLY A 148 16.95 3.15 -5.89
N PHE A 149 18.04 3.52 -6.57
CA PHE A 149 18.71 4.82 -6.35
C PHE A 149 17.83 5.99 -6.80
N VAL A 150 17.21 5.87 -7.98
CA VAL A 150 16.29 6.88 -8.54
C VAL A 150 15.13 7.10 -7.58
N LEU A 151 14.54 6.01 -7.10
CA LEU A 151 13.43 6.03 -6.16
C LEU A 151 13.80 6.79 -4.86
N ARG A 152 14.97 6.50 -4.29
CA ARG A 152 15.44 7.17 -3.07
C ARG A 152 15.80 8.63 -3.31
N LYS A 153 16.43 8.95 -4.44
CA LYS A 153 16.93 10.30 -4.73
C LYS A 153 15.81 11.30 -5.06
N PHE A 154 14.86 10.92 -5.90
CA PHE A 154 13.86 11.85 -6.43
C PHE A 154 12.48 11.74 -5.76
N TYR A 155 12.22 10.63 -5.05
CA TYR A 155 10.89 10.26 -4.59
C TYR A 155 10.87 9.76 -3.13
N ASP A 156 11.91 10.03 -2.35
CA ASP A 156 12.03 9.62 -0.93
C ASP A 156 11.79 8.12 -0.67
N GLY A 157 12.13 7.27 -1.64
CA GLY A 157 11.88 5.83 -1.53
C GLY A 157 10.41 5.44 -1.70
N SER A 158 9.56 6.33 -2.21
CA SER A 158 8.12 6.10 -2.40
C SER A 158 7.79 5.72 -3.86
N PRO A 159 7.40 4.45 -4.12
CA PRO A 159 6.86 4.03 -5.41
C PRO A 159 5.69 4.90 -5.88
N TRP A 160 4.83 5.33 -4.97
CA TRP A 160 3.70 6.19 -5.29
C TRP A 160 4.13 7.56 -5.83
N LYS A 161 5.08 8.24 -5.19
CA LYS A 161 5.58 9.55 -5.67
C LYS A 161 6.18 9.42 -7.07
N ALA A 162 6.88 8.32 -7.34
CA ALA A 162 7.42 7.99 -8.65
C ALA A 162 6.32 7.82 -9.72
N LEU A 163 5.23 7.11 -9.40
CA LEU A 163 4.08 6.93 -10.31
C LEU A 163 3.33 8.24 -10.57
N GLN A 164 3.18 9.07 -9.54
CA GLN A 164 2.50 10.35 -9.68
C GLN A 164 3.24 11.26 -10.68
N ASP A 165 4.57 11.29 -10.59
CA ASP A 165 5.42 12.14 -11.42
C ASP A 165 5.45 11.71 -12.90
N THR A 166 5.14 10.43 -13.21
CA THR A 166 5.05 9.95 -14.59
C THR A 166 3.68 10.16 -15.24
N GLY A 167 2.67 10.59 -14.46
CA GLY A 167 1.30 10.80 -14.96
C GLY A 167 0.48 9.53 -15.16
N TYR A 168 0.94 8.35 -14.70
CA TYR A 168 0.23 7.06 -14.78
C TYR A 168 -0.90 6.91 -13.73
N LEU A 169 -1.66 7.98 -13.44
CA LEU A 169 -2.56 7.99 -12.28
C LEU A 169 -3.94 7.33 -12.56
N GLN A 170 -4.12 6.12 -12.05
CA GLN A 170 -5.43 5.58 -11.61
C GLN A 170 -5.40 5.11 -10.13
N LEU A 171 -4.29 5.31 -9.40
CA LEU A 171 -4.07 4.67 -8.09
C LEU A 171 -3.87 5.69 -6.98
N MET A 172 -4.51 5.42 -5.84
CA MET A 172 -4.33 6.23 -4.62
C MET A 172 -3.06 5.83 -3.83
N PRO A 173 -2.50 6.73 -3.00
CA PRO A 173 -1.24 6.50 -2.28
C PRO A 173 -1.22 5.24 -1.39
N TRP A 174 -2.37 4.89 -0.82
CA TRP A 174 -2.57 3.72 0.02
C TRP A 174 -2.81 2.41 -0.75
N GLU A 175 -2.97 2.47 -2.06
CA GLU A 175 -3.06 1.27 -2.91
C GLU A 175 -1.68 0.66 -3.15
N THR A 176 -0.62 1.44 -2.94
CA THR A 176 0.73 0.90 -2.79
C THR A 176 0.84 0.24 -1.41
N LYS A 177 1.50 -0.93 -1.33
CA LYS A 177 1.61 -1.77 -0.11
C LYS A 177 1.90 -0.99 1.19
N LYS A 178 2.58 0.16 1.09
CA LYS A 178 2.75 1.12 2.18
C LYS A 178 2.61 2.55 1.67
N ALA A 179 1.70 3.32 2.28
CA ALA A 179 1.63 4.76 2.07
C ALA A 179 2.96 5.45 2.46
N PRO A 180 3.29 6.62 1.85
CA PRO A 180 4.51 7.36 2.16
C PRO A 180 4.71 7.65 3.65
N ARG A 181 5.97 7.80 4.08
CA ARG A 181 6.26 8.20 5.47
C ARG A 181 5.60 9.56 5.77
N GLY A 182 4.93 9.66 6.91
CA GLY A 182 4.22 10.88 7.32
C GLY A 182 2.85 11.08 6.67
N PHE A 183 2.44 10.24 5.71
CA PHE A 183 1.22 10.45 4.90
C PHE A 183 -0.09 10.55 5.71
N TRP A 184 -0.14 9.91 6.88
CA TRP A 184 -1.30 9.89 7.76
C TRP A 184 -1.29 10.95 8.88
N HIS A 185 -0.32 11.88 8.89
CA HIS A 185 -0.17 12.83 9.99
C HIS A 185 -0.86 14.18 9.71
N GLY A 186 -1.32 14.81 10.78
CA GLY A 186 -1.95 16.14 10.73
C GLY A 186 -3.32 16.15 10.04
N GLN A 187 -3.81 17.35 9.75
CA GLN A 187 -5.12 17.56 9.16
C GLN A 187 -5.25 16.90 7.77
N GLN A 188 -4.21 17.05 6.92
CA GLN A 188 -4.18 16.39 5.62
C GLN A 188 -4.20 14.87 5.75
N GLY A 189 -3.46 14.31 6.71
CA GLY A 189 -3.47 12.88 7.00
C GLY A 189 -4.85 12.36 7.41
N ARG A 190 -5.61 13.14 8.18
CA ARG A 190 -7.00 12.83 8.52
C ARG A 190 -7.90 12.85 7.30
N SER A 191 -7.80 13.87 6.43
CA SER A 191 -8.56 13.91 5.17
C SER A 191 -8.23 12.71 4.26
N ASN A 192 -6.95 12.37 4.13
CA ASN A 192 -6.52 11.20 3.37
C ASN A 192 -7.10 9.90 3.94
N ALA A 193 -7.12 9.77 5.27
CA ALA A 193 -7.66 8.61 5.96
C ALA A 193 -9.16 8.45 5.76
N ASN A 194 -9.93 9.55 5.71
CA ASN A 194 -11.35 9.53 5.38
C ASN A 194 -11.58 9.00 3.95
N VAL A 195 -10.84 9.53 2.97
CA VAL A 195 -10.93 9.08 1.57
C VAL A 195 -10.52 7.60 1.44
N ALA A 196 -9.45 7.18 2.12
CA ALA A 196 -9.00 5.79 2.13
C ALA A 196 -10.03 4.85 2.76
N THR A 197 -10.70 5.29 3.83
CA THR A 197 -11.77 4.52 4.49
C THR A 197 -12.99 4.38 3.58
N LYS A 198 -13.42 5.47 2.94
CA LYS A 198 -14.52 5.46 1.99
C LYS A 198 -14.24 4.55 0.80
N TRP A 199 -13.06 4.70 0.18
CA TRP A 199 -12.58 3.82 -0.89
C TRP A 199 -12.54 2.34 -0.47
N LEU A 200 -12.08 2.04 0.74
CA LEU A 200 -12.05 0.65 1.22
C LEU A 200 -13.45 0.06 1.29
N ILE A 201 -14.41 0.81 1.82
CA ILE A 201 -15.79 0.36 2.04
C ILE A 201 -16.56 0.27 0.72
N GLU A 202 -16.55 1.34 -0.07
CA GLU A 202 -17.41 1.48 -1.26
C GLU A 202 -16.78 0.85 -2.51
N GLU A 203 -15.48 1.04 -2.75
CA GLU A 203 -14.83 0.63 -4.00
C GLU A 203 -14.24 -0.78 -3.88
N LYS A 204 -13.50 -1.07 -2.81
CA LYS A 204 -12.77 -2.35 -2.69
C LYS A 204 -13.57 -3.48 -2.09
N LEU A 205 -14.35 -3.21 -1.04
CA LEU A 205 -15.15 -4.23 -0.37
C LEU A 205 -16.61 -4.20 -0.83
N GLN A 206 -17.06 -3.09 -1.43
CA GLN A 206 -18.43 -2.89 -1.92
C GLN A 206 -19.49 -3.27 -0.87
N ILE A 207 -19.24 -2.88 0.39
CA ILE A 207 -20.13 -3.22 1.51
C ILE A 207 -21.36 -2.31 1.42
N PRO A 208 -22.59 -2.86 1.38
CA PRO A 208 -23.79 -2.06 1.49
C PRO A 208 -23.78 -1.28 2.81
N LEU A 209 -24.20 -0.01 2.79
CA LEU A 209 -24.08 0.90 3.94
C LEU A 209 -24.67 0.29 5.23
N GLN A 210 -25.82 -0.37 5.14
CA GLN A 210 -26.49 -1.02 6.28
C GLN A 210 -25.69 -2.17 6.91
N ASP A 211 -24.77 -2.79 6.17
CA ASP A 211 -23.98 -3.94 6.61
C ASP A 211 -22.59 -3.54 7.10
N VAL A 212 -22.23 -2.25 7.02
CA VAL A 212 -20.90 -1.75 7.40
C VAL A 212 -20.55 -2.12 8.84
N PRO A 213 -21.36 -1.89 9.88
CA PRO A 213 -20.97 -2.17 11.27
C PRO A 213 -20.68 -3.65 11.54
N LYS A 214 -21.41 -4.55 10.88
CA LYS A 214 -21.28 -6.00 11.07
C LYS A 214 -20.14 -6.60 10.25
N THR A 215 -19.83 -5.99 9.11
CA THR A 215 -18.84 -6.50 8.15
C THR A 215 -17.45 -5.90 8.39
N ILE A 216 -17.33 -4.59 8.51
CA ILE A 216 -16.03 -3.92 8.57
C ILE A 216 -15.32 -4.21 9.90
N SER A 217 -14.02 -4.45 9.85
CA SER A 217 -13.23 -4.76 11.04
C SER A 217 -11.78 -4.35 10.84
N TYR A 218 -11.02 -4.32 11.93
CA TYR A 218 -9.59 -4.01 11.90
C TYR A 218 -8.83 -4.89 10.88
N ARG A 219 -9.23 -6.16 10.74
CA ARG A 219 -8.62 -7.11 9.79
C ARG A 219 -8.75 -6.67 8.34
N HIS A 220 -9.89 -6.09 7.97
CA HIS A 220 -10.10 -5.54 6.63
C HIS A 220 -9.11 -4.41 6.34
N PHE A 221 -9.00 -3.41 7.23
CA PHE A 221 -8.01 -2.35 7.09
C PHE A 221 -6.57 -2.90 7.00
N GLN A 222 -6.24 -3.91 7.81
CA GLN A 222 -4.91 -4.50 7.81
C GLN A 222 -4.59 -5.23 6.50
N MET A 223 -5.57 -5.95 5.93
CA MET A 223 -5.44 -6.69 4.67
C MET A 223 -5.10 -5.78 3.49
N TYR A 224 -5.64 -4.55 3.48
CA TYR A 224 -5.39 -3.55 2.43
C TYR A 224 -4.33 -2.51 2.83
N GLY A 225 -3.43 -2.83 3.76
CA GLY A 225 -2.30 -1.94 4.13
C GLY A 225 -2.67 -0.69 4.92
N LEU A 226 -3.95 -0.54 5.28
CA LEU A 226 -4.51 0.59 6.04
C LEU A 226 -4.46 0.39 7.57
N GLY A 227 -3.92 -0.73 8.07
CA GLY A 227 -3.81 -0.96 9.51
C GLY A 227 -2.99 0.11 10.24
N ASN A 228 -1.92 0.62 9.62
CA ASN A 228 -1.14 1.72 10.21
C ASN A 228 -1.91 3.05 10.20
N MET A 229 -2.67 3.31 9.12
CA MET A 229 -3.57 4.47 9.05
C MET A 229 -4.54 4.45 10.22
N LEU A 230 -5.19 3.30 10.44
CA LEU A 230 -6.17 3.14 11.49
C LEU A 230 -5.56 3.40 12.89
N LYS A 231 -4.36 2.89 13.16
CA LYS A 231 -3.64 3.15 14.41
C LYS A 231 -3.29 4.62 14.62
N VAL A 232 -2.73 5.26 13.59
CA VAL A 232 -2.21 6.64 13.68
C VAL A 232 -3.35 7.66 13.76
N VAL A 233 -4.42 7.46 12.99
CA VAL A 233 -5.47 8.47 12.79
C VAL A 233 -6.71 8.22 13.65
N PHE A 234 -7.05 6.95 13.86
CA PHE A 234 -8.32 6.51 14.47
C PHE A 234 -8.08 5.59 15.67
N ARG A 235 -6.88 5.64 16.27
CA ARG A 235 -6.51 4.87 17.49
C ARG A 235 -6.76 3.35 17.36
N GLY A 236 -6.74 2.82 16.14
CA GLY A 236 -7.02 1.42 15.84
C GLY A 236 -8.51 1.04 15.84
N SER A 237 -9.42 2.01 15.90
CA SER A 237 -10.87 1.83 15.93
C SER A 237 -11.47 1.89 14.52
N PRO A 238 -12.01 0.77 13.99
CA PRO A 238 -12.79 0.78 12.75
C PRO A 238 -14.01 1.69 12.85
N TYR A 239 -14.65 1.75 14.02
CA TYR A 239 -15.78 2.65 14.26
C TYR A 239 -15.38 4.11 14.07
N GLU A 240 -14.28 4.58 14.67
CA GLU A 240 -13.85 5.99 14.53
C GLU A 240 -13.56 6.36 13.07
N ALA A 241 -13.06 5.40 12.28
CA ALA A 241 -12.85 5.60 10.84
C ALA A 241 -14.16 5.71 10.07
N VAL A 242 -15.14 4.85 10.36
CA VAL A 242 -16.47 4.88 9.73
C VAL A 242 -17.23 6.14 10.14
N GLU A 243 -17.24 6.50 11.42
CA GLU A 243 -17.89 7.70 11.95
C GLU A 243 -17.33 8.98 11.30
N ALA A 244 -16.04 8.99 10.95
CA ALA A 244 -15.44 10.12 10.25
C ALA A 244 -15.89 10.28 8.78
N VAL A 245 -16.40 9.21 8.17
CA VAL A 245 -16.90 9.19 6.77
C VAL A 245 -18.42 9.32 6.73
N TYR A 246 -19.12 8.64 7.63
CA TYR A 246 -20.57 8.59 7.76
C TYR A 246 -20.98 9.07 9.17
N PRO A 247 -20.88 10.39 9.43
CA PRO A 247 -21.13 10.92 10.77
C PRO A 247 -22.57 10.71 11.21
N ASN A 248 -22.77 10.38 12.49
CA ASN A 248 -24.07 10.14 13.13
C ASN A 248 -24.92 9.07 12.42
N THR A 249 -24.29 8.14 11.69
CA THR A 249 -25.01 7.11 10.94
C THR A 249 -25.10 5.80 11.71
N PHE A 250 -24.09 5.48 12.52
CA PHE A 250 -24.03 4.22 13.28
C PHE A 250 -23.64 4.49 14.73
N HIS A 251 -24.10 3.64 15.63
CA HIS A 251 -23.65 3.65 17.01
C HIS A 251 -22.41 2.77 17.19
N PRO A 252 -21.51 3.10 18.15
CA PRO A 252 -20.30 2.33 18.40
C PRO A 252 -20.56 0.84 18.71
N TRP A 253 -21.70 0.53 19.34
CA TRP A 253 -22.07 -0.83 19.75
C TRP A 253 -22.70 -1.68 18.65
N GLU A 254 -22.94 -1.11 17.47
CA GLU A 254 -23.36 -1.88 16.29
C GLU A 254 -22.20 -2.67 15.68
N PHE A 255 -20.96 -2.31 16.04
CA PHE A 255 -19.75 -2.96 15.56
C PHE A 255 -19.42 -4.22 16.36
N SER A 256 -18.74 -5.17 15.71
CA SER A 256 -18.35 -6.46 16.30
C SER A 256 -17.61 -6.38 17.65
N CYS A 257 -16.91 -5.27 17.91
CA CYS A 257 -16.33 -5.00 19.21
C CYS A 257 -16.24 -3.49 19.49
N VAL A 258 -16.35 -3.13 20.77
CA VAL A 258 -16.06 -1.79 21.29
C VAL A 258 -14.72 -1.80 22.03
N GLY A 259 -14.10 -0.62 22.18
CA GLY A 259 -12.80 -0.48 22.85
C GLY A 259 -12.82 -0.92 24.32
N ASN A 260 -11.64 -1.28 24.85
CA ASN A 260 -11.49 -1.62 26.27
C ASN A 260 -11.98 -0.46 27.15
N GLY A 261 -12.80 -0.77 28.16
CA GLY A 261 -13.37 0.24 29.07
C GLY A 261 -14.58 1.00 28.52
N PHE A 262 -15.03 0.74 27.29
CA PHE A 262 -16.17 1.46 26.68
C PHE A 262 -17.46 1.40 27.52
N TRP A 263 -17.70 0.28 28.21
CA TRP A 263 -18.87 0.07 29.08
C TRP A 263 -18.65 0.51 30.53
N GLN A 264 -17.46 1.03 30.89
CA GLN A 264 -17.09 1.39 32.26
C GLN A 264 -17.30 2.88 32.55
N GLY A 265 -17.34 3.24 33.84
CA GLY A 265 -17.52 4.63 34.28
C GLY A 265 -18.92 5.21 33.98
N GLU A 266 -19.04 6.53 34.09
CA GLU A 266 -20.29 7.26 33.84
C GLU A 266 -20.64 7.30 32.35
N ALA A 267 -19.67 7.58 31.48
CA ALA A 267 -19.86 7.57 30.03
C ALA A 267 -20.36 6.21 29.52
N GLY A 268 -19.74 5.11 29.99
CA GLY A 268 -20.21 3.77 29.64
C GLY A 268 -21.60 3.44 30.18
N ALA A 269 -22.04 4.10 31.26
CA ALA A 269 -23.40 3.96 31.77
C ALA A 269 -24.41 4.67 30.85
N VAL A 270 -24.07 5.84 30.31
CA VAL A 270 -24.87 6.54 29.29
C VAL A 270 -24.98 5.69 28.03
N HIS A 271 -23.86 5.20 27.49
CA HIS A 271 -23.85 4.31 26.32
C HIS A 271 -24.68 3.04 26.54
N ALA A 272 -24.57 2.41 27.72
CA ALA A 272 -25.35 1.21 28.03
C ALA A 272 -26.86 1.51 27.99
N LYS A 273 -27.26 2.67 28.52
CA LYS A 273 -28.66 3.10 28.52
C LYS A 273 -29.20 3.30 27.10
N GLU A 274 -28.41 3.95 26.25
CA GLU A 274 -28.75 4.21 24.85
C GLU A 274 -28.78 2.92 24.04
N ALA A 275 -27.78 2.05 24.20
CA ALA A 275 -27.72 0.75 23.54
C ALA A 275 -28.92 -0.15 23.86
N ILE A 276 -29.39 -0.16 25.12
CA ILE A 276 -30.59 -0.90 25.52
C ILE A 276 -31.84 -0.34 24.82
N ARG A 277 -31.97 0.98 24.77
CA ARG A 277 -33.13 1.64 24.13
C ARG A 277 -33.15 1.44 22.62
N TRP A 278 -31.99 1.60 21.99
CA TRP A 278 -31.77 1.33 20.58
C TRP A 278 -32.15 -0.11 20.23
N LEU A 279 -31.67 -1.09 21.01
CA LEU A 279 -32.01 -2.50 20.76
C LEU A 279 -33.54 -2.72 20.83
N ILE A 280 -34.20 -2.15 21.83
CA ILE A 280 -35.63 -2.38 22.07
C ILE A 280 -36.50 -1.69 21.02
N PHE A 281 -36.29 -0.41 20.78
CA PHE A 281 -37.19 0.41 19.97
C PHE A 281 -36.79 0.49 18.51
N ASP A 282 -35.49 0.57 18.22
CA ASP A 282 -35.00 0.83 16.87
C ASP A 282 -34.70 -0.47 16.11
N VAL A 283 -34.30 -1.53 16.82
CA VAL A 283 -33.95 -2.82 16.21
C VAL A 283 -35.08 -3.84 16.31
N LEU A 284 -35.61 -4.04 17.51
CA LEU A 284 -36.64 -5.05 17.76
C LEU A 284 -38.06 -4.51 17.62
N HIS A 285 -38.22 -3.18 17.56
CA HIS A 285 -39.50 -2.48 17.48
C HIS A 285 -40.54 -2.98 18.49
N LEU A 286 -40.10 -3.24 19.72
CA LEU A 286 -40.97 -3.81 20.76
C LEU A 286 -41.84 -2.74 21.40
N GLU A 287 -43.11 -3.08 21.60
CA GLU A 287 -43.97 -2.35 22.53
C GLU A 287 -43.63 -2.70 23.98
N ARG A 288 -43.99 -1.84 24.93
CA ARG A 288 -43.53 -1.98 26.33
C ARG A 288 -43.97 -3.30 26.95
N GLU A 289 -45.16 -3.74 26.59
CA GLU A 289 -45.83 -4.94 27.08
C GLU A 289 -45.11 -6.22 26.60
N GLU A 290 -44.40 -6.16 25.48
CA GLU A 290 -43.69 -7.30 24.88
C GLU A 290 -42.25 -7.45 25.40
N ILE A 291 -41.68 -6.40 26.00
CA ILE A 291 -40.29 -6.38 26.46
C ILE A 291 -39.99 -7.52 27.44
N PRO A 292 -40.81 -7.79 28.49
CA PRO A 292 -40.49 -8.83 29.48
C PRO A 292 -40.50 -10.25 28.91
N SER A 293 -41.27 -10.51 27.85
CA SER A 293 -41.45 -11.84 27.27
C SER A 293 -40.51 -12.13 26.10
N ARG A 294 -39.98 -11.09 25.42
CA ARG A 294 -39.12 -11.25 24.24
C ARG A 294 -37.64 -11.00 24.49
N LEU A 295 -37.29 -10.27 25.55
CA LEU A 295 -35.91 -9.88 25.81
C LEU A 295 -35.19 -10.90 26.71
N HIS A 296 -34.25 -11.65 26.12
CA HIS A 296 -33.45 -12.67 26.81
C HIS A 296 -31.96 -12.32 26.75
N ILE A 297 -31.12 -13.01 27.55
CA ILE A 297 -29.65 -12.81 27.54
C ILE A 297 -29.11 -13.08 26.13
N GLU A 298 -29.58 -14.14 25.49
CA GLU A 298 -29.26 -14.50 24.10
C GLU A 298 -29.61 -13.39 23.11
N THR A 299 -30.67 -12.61 23.33
CA THR A 299 -30.99 -11.44 22.51
C THR A 299 -29.87 -10.40 22.60
N PHE A 300 -29.41 -10.03 23.80
CA PHE A 300 -28.29 -9.10 23.91
C PHE A 300 -27.00 -9.65 23.28
N ARG A 301 -26.76 -10.96 23.40
CA ARG A 301 -25.58 -11.60 22.80
C ARG A 301 -25.61 -11.60 21.28
N SER A 302 -26.76 -11.90 20.67
CA SER A 302 -26.90 -11.93 19.21
C SER A 302 -26.71 -10.56 18.55
N TYR A 303 -26.96 -9.47 19.30
CA TYR A 303 -26.74 -8.10 18.87
C TYR A 303 -25.45 -7.46 19.42
N GLY A 304 -24.46 -8.25 19.87
CA GLY A 304 -23.15 -7.74 20.27
C GLY A 304 -23.10 -7.02 21.63
N LEU A 305 -24.22 -6.95 22.34
CA LEU A 305 -24.37 -6.27 23.63
C LEU A 305 -24.10 -7.18 24.84
N GLY A 306 -23.66 -8.43 24.63
CA GLY A 306 -23.32 -9.36 25.72
C GLY A 306 -22.22 -8.85 26.65
N GLY A 307 -21.21 -8.16 26.11
CA GLY A 307 -20.14 -7.55 26.91
C GLY A 307 -20.66 -6.45 27.85
N MET A 308 -21.56 -5.60 27.34
CA MET A 308 -22.25 -4.56 28.12
C MET A 308 -23.04 -5.17 29.28
N LEU A 309 -23.82 -6.21 28.99
CA LEU A 309 -24.64 -6.90 29.98
C LEU A 309 -23.80 -7.58 31.07
N SER A 310 -22.70 -8.21 30.68
CA SER A 310 -21.76 -8.86 31.62
C SER A 310 -21.07 -7.85 32.52
N ILE A 311 -20.47 -6.80 31.94
CA ILE A 311 -19.66 -5.81 32.67
C ILE A 311 -20.52 -4.96 33.63
N ARG A 312 -21.70 -4.50 33.18
CA ARG A 312 -22.50 -3.54 33.95
C ARG A 312 -23.58 -4.18 34.80
N PHE A 313 -24.17 -5.28 34.32
CA PHE A 313 -25.39 -5.81 34.88
C PHE A 313 -25.25 -7.24 35.39
N GLN A 314 -24.02 -7.81 35.39
CA GLN A 314 -23.75 -9.17 35.85
C GLN A 314 -24.63 -10.21 35.14
N ASN A 315 -24.89 -10.01 33.84
CA ASN A 315 -25.80 -10.82 33.02
C ASN A 315 -27.26 -10.84 33.51
N ASN A 316 -27.70 -9.83 34.27
CA ASN A 316 -29.07 -9.72 34.77
C ASN A 316 -29.90 -8.71 33.94
N ILE A 317 -30.89 -9.22 33.20
CA ILE A 317 -31.75 -8.42 32.33
C ILE A 317 -32.61 -7.44 33.13
N SER A 318 -33.16 -7.86 34.27
CA SER A 318 -34.00 -6.99 35.12
C SER A 318 -33.22 -5.78 35.62
N LYS A 319 -31.93 -5.95 35.96
CA LYS A 319 -31.04 -4.83 36.31
C LYS A 319 -30.83 -3.89 35.13
N ALA A 320 -30.61 -4.43 33.93
CA ALA A 320 -30.44 -3.64 32.71
C ALA A 320 -31.71 -2.84 32.35
N LEU A 321 -32.89 -3.49 32.42
CA LEU A 321 -34.18 -2.86 32.15
C LEU A 321 -34.54 -1.79 33.18
N ASN A 322 -34.38 -2.07 34.47
CA ASN A 322 -34.62 -1.06 35.51
C ASN A 322 -33.63 0.11 35.41
N PHE A 323 -32.42 -0.12 34.91
CA PHE A 323 -31.46 0.96 34.65
C PHE A 323 -31.88 1.84 33.46
N ALA A 324 -32.32 1.24 32.35
CA ALA A 324 -32.79 1.96 31.18
C ALA A 324 -34.14 2.66 31.39
N PHE A 325 -35.00 2.05 32.21
CA PHE A 325 -36.38 2.46 32.48
C PHE A 325 -36.72 2.27 33.97
N PRO A 326 -36.25 3.17 34.84
CA PRO A 326 -36.46 3.06 36.28
C PRO A 326 -37.94 2.90 36.65
N GLY A 327 -38.26 1.81 37.37
CA GLY A 327 -39.59 1.54 37.88
C GLY A 327 -40.65 1.07 36.86
N GLN A 328 -40.30 0.92 35.58
CA GLN A 328 -41.28 0.54 34.53
C GLN A 328 -41.43 -0.99 34.36
N PHE A 329 -40.37 -1.75 34.62
CA PHE A 329 -40.33 -3.21 34.40
C PHE A 329 -39.95 -3.95 35.69
N MET A 330 -40.56 -3.57 36.82
CA MET A 330 -40.26 -4.19 38.12
C MET A 330 -40.43 -5.73 38.07
N THR A 331 -39.64 -6.43 38.91
CA THR A 331 -39.53 -7.89 38.93
C THR A 331 -40.87 -8.60 39.15
N MET A 332 -41.05 -9.80 38.60
CA MET A 332 -42.20 -10.69 38.90
C MET A 332 -42.42 -10.90 40.41
N GLU A 333 -41.36 -10.82 41.22
CA GLU A 333 -41.41 -10.85 42.69
C GLU A 333 -42.21 -9.67 43.29
N SER A 334 -42.13 -8.48 42.69
CA SER A 334 -42.88 -7.30 43.14
C SER A 334 -44.37 -7.32 42.75
N LEU A 335 -44.73 -8.04 41.68
CA LEU A 335 -46.11 -8.31 41.29
C LEU A 335 -46.77 -9.35 42.21
N GLN A 336 -46.00 -10.34 42.67
CA GLN A 336 -46.47 -11.31 43.67
C GLN A 336 -46.64 -10.67 45.06
N ALA A 337 -45.73 -9.78 45.47
CA ALA A 337 -45.82 -9.08 46.76
C ALA A 337 -47.02 -8.10 46.85
N LYS A 338 -47.48 -7.53 45.73
CA LYS A 338 -48.71 -6.72 45.69
C LYS A 338 -50.02 -7.53 45.76
N ASN A 339 -49.98 -8.82 45.42
CA ASN A 339 -51.16 -9.71 45.43
C ASN A 339 -51.36 -10.45 46.75
N THR A 340 -50.41 -10.42 47.67
CA THR A 340 -50.60 -10.84 49.07
C THR A 340 -51.22 -9.71 49.88
N VAL A 341 -52.55 -9.64 49.87
CA VAL A 341 -53.38 -8.81 50.76
C VAL A 341 -53.16 -9.26 52.21
N GLN A 342 -53.01 -8.30 53.14
CA GLN A 342 -52.95 -8.53 54.58
C GLN A 342 -54.12 -9.42 55.06
N PRO A 343 -53.90 -10.41 55.94
CA PRO A 343 -55.02 -11.09 56.58
C PRO A 343 -55.78 -10.09 57.48
N PRO A 344 -57.11 -10.21 57.60
CA PRO A 344 -57.93 -9.26 58.35
C PRO A 344 -57.52 -9.25 59.82
N THR A 345 -57.36 -8.05 60.36
CA THR A 345 -57.13 -7.77 61.77
C THR A 345 -58.28 -8.37 62.61
N PRO A 346 -57.99 -9.11 63.71
CA PRO A 346 -59.03 -9.61 64.58
C PRO A 346 -59.72 -8.46 65.32
N ALA A 347 -61.04 -8.54 65.44
CA ALA A 347 -61.85 -7.56 66.17
C ALA A 347 -61.49 -7.58 67.67
N PRO A 348 -61.41 -6.40 68.33
CA PRO A 348 -61.13 -6.29 69.76
C PRO A 348 -62.34 -6.74 70.62
N PRO A 349 -62.11 -7.05 71.91
CA PRO A 349 -62.79 -8.12 72.66
C PRO A 349 -64.26 -7.91 72.98
#